data_AF-A0A6N6LG08-F1
#
_entry.id   AF-A0A6N6LG08-F1
#
_cell.length_a   1.000
_cell.length_b   1.000
_cell.length_c   1.000
_cell.angle_alpha   90.00
_cell.angle_beta   90.00
_cell.angle_gamma   90.00
#
_symmetry.space_group_name_H-M   'P 1'
#
loop_
_entity.id
_entity.type
_entity.pdbx_description
1 polymer ?
#
loop_
_entity_poly.entity_id
_entity_poly.type
_entity_poly.pdbx_seq_one_letter_code
_entity_poly.pdbx_strand_id
1 'polypeptide(L)'
;MTKLTAIATALALGATLGATPAQAETKFVTIGTGGVTGVYYAAGGAICRLMNKDRATHGIRCSVESTGGSVYNVNTIRAGELDF
;
A
#
# COMPACT_ATOMS: atom_id res chain seq x y z
N MET A 1 -26.54 20.17 -40.86
CA MET A 1 -26.74 19.90 -39.42
C MET A 1 -26.38 18.46 -39.03
N THR A 2 -26.70 17.45 -39.84
CA THR A 2 -26.39 16.03 -39.62
C THR A 2 -24.89 15.68 -39.48
N LYS A 3 -24.00 16.43 -40.13
CA LYS A 3 -22.54 16.20 -40.03
C LYS A 3 -21.94 16.64 -38.70
N LEU A 4 -22.54 17.64 -38.04
CA LEU A 4 -22.11 18.12 -36.72
C LEU A 4 -22.52 17.13 -35.61
N THR A 5 -23.70 16.50 -35.75
CA THR A 5 -24.18 15.48 -34.82
C THR A 5 -23.32 14.21 -34.86
N ALA A 6 -22.82 13.81 -36.04
CA ALA A 6 -21.96 12.64 -36.20
C ALA A 6 -20.55 12.81 -35.59
N ILE A 7 -20.01 14.03 -35.59
CA ILE A 7 -18.70 14.33 -34.98
C ILE A 7 -18.82 14.38 -33.45
N ALA A 8 -19.92 14.90 -32.92
CA ALA A 8 -20.18 14.95 -31.48
C ALA A 8 -20.34 13.55 -30.86
N THR A 9 -20.99 12.61 -31.55
CA THR A 9 -21.12 11.22 -31.08
C THR A 9 -19.80 10.44 -31.17
N ALA A 10 -18.97 10.69 -32.18
CA ALA A 10 -17.65 10.07 -32.28
C ALA A 10 -16.69 10.52 -31.17
N LEU A 11 -16.74 11.80 -30.77
CA LEU A 11 -15.95 12.31 -29.64
C LEU A 11 -16.41 11.76 -28.29
N ALA A 12 -17.72 11.58 -28.10
CA ALA A 12 -18.29 11.04 -26.87
C ALA A 12 -17.96 9.54 -26.67
N LEU A 13 -17.89 8.75 -27.75
CA LEU A 13 -17.45 7.35 -27.69
C LEU A 13 -15.93 7.21 -27.45
N GLY A 14 -15.12 8.14 -27.95
CA GLY A 14 -13.67 8.12 -27.73
C GLY A 14 -13.26 8.41 -26.28
N ALA A 15 -14.03 9.24 -25.57
CA ALA A 15 -13.75 9.63 -24.19
C ALA A 15 -13.97 8.52 -23.16
N THR A 16 -14.80 7.52 -23.45
CA THR A 16 -15.08 6.40 -22.52
C THR A 16 -14.08 5.26 -22.61
N LEU A 17 -13.34 5.14 -23.72
CA LEU A 17 -12.34 4.10 -23.95
C LEU A 17 -10.96 4.41 -23.33
N GLY A 18 -10.72 5.67 -22.93
CA GLY A 18 -9.44 6.13 -22.36
C GLY A 18 -9.40 6.24 -20.84
N ALA A 19 -10.52 6.01 -20.14
CA ALA A 19 -10.58 6.09 -18.68
C ALA A 19 -10.06 4.79 -18.06
N THR A 20 -8.74 4.63 -17.96
CA THR A 20 -8.16 3.62 -17.07
C THR A 20 -8.52 3.98 -15.62
N PRO A 21 -9.12 3.09 -14.84
CA PRO A 21 -9.36 3.37 -13.43
C PRO A 21 -8.02 3.65 -12.76
N ALA A 22 -7.90 4.81 -12.11
CA ALA A 22 -6.75 5.10 -11.27
C ALA A 22 -6.76 4.12 -10.09
N GLN A 23 -6.01 3.02 -10.21
CA GLN A 23 -5.80 2.10 -9.11
C GLN A 23 -4.88 2.79 -8.10
N ALA A 24 -5.42 3.15 -6.93
CA ALA A 24 -4.60 3.65 -5.84
C ALA A 24 -3.59 2.56 -5.46
N GLU A 25 -2.31 2.84 -5.69
CA GLU A 25 -1.22 1.90 -5.41
C GLU A 25 -1.20 1.60 -3.91
N THR A 26 -1.39 0.33 -3.55
CA THR A 26 -1.32 -0.10 -2.16
C THR A 26 0.14 -0.35 -1.81
N LYS A 27 0.70 0.47 -0.92
CA LYS A 27 2.05 0.27 -0.40
C LYS A 27 2.02 -0.75 0.73
N PHE A 28 2.78 -1.83 0.60
CA PHE A 28 2.97 -2.79 1.67
C PHE A 28 4.18 -2.37 2.50
N VAL A 29 4.05 -2.41 3.83
CA VAL A 29 5.15 -2.13 4.75
C VAL A 29 5.24 -3.22 5.81
N THR A 30 6.45 -3.66 6.12
CA THR A 30 6.71 -4.68 7.14
C THR A 30 7.62 -4.12 8.23
N ILE A 31 7.17 -4.27 9.49
CA ILE A 31 7.95 -3.89 10.68
C ILE A 31 8.66 -5.13 11.23
N GLY A 32 9.98 -5.09 11.25
CA GLY A 32 10.80 -6.06 11.98
C GLY A 32 10.67 -5.84 13.48
N THR A 33 10.34 -6.90 14.22
CA THR A 33 10.08 -6.78 15.65
C THR A 33 11.13 -7.54 16.48
N GLY A 34 10.74 -8.66 17.08
CA GLY A 34 11.54 -9.59 17.85
C GLY A 34 10.70 -10.85 18.07
N GLY A 35 11.04 -11.66 19.08
CA GLY A 35 10.25 -12.87 19.37
C GLY A 35 8.78 -12.57 19.67
N VAL A 36 7.88 -13.49 19.29
CA VAL A 36 6.41 -13.34 19.42
C VAL A 36 5.91 -13.12 20.85
N THR A 37 6.69 -13.51 21.87
CA THR A 37 6.40 -13.28 23.30
C THR A 37 6.97 -11.95 23.82
N GLY A 38 7.75 -11.25 23.01
CA GLY A 38 8.42 -10.00 23.36
C GLY A 38 7.55 -8.76 23.14
N VAL A 39 7.97 -7.66 23.77
CA VAL A 39 7.24 -6.38 23.71
C VAL A 39 7.19 -5.81 22.30
N TYR A 40 8.25 -5.95 21.50
CA TYR A 40 8.31 -5.38 20.15
C TYR A 40 7.28 -6.01 19.21
N TYR A 41 7.02 -7.31 19.35
CA TYR A 41 6.01 -7.99 18.54
C TYR A 41 4.60 -7.45 18.84
N ALA A 42 4.26 -7.32 20.13
CA ALA A 42 2.98 -6.73 20.56
C ALA A 42 2.85 -5.26 20.16
N ALA A 43 3.92 -4.46 20.34
CA ALA A 43 3.95 -3.05 19.98
C ALA A 43 3.78 -2.84 18.47
N GLY A 44 4.54 -3.58 17.65
CA GLY A 44 4.40 -3.56 16.19
C GLY A 44 2.99 -3.96 15.76
N GLY A 45 2.41 -4.99 16.38
CA GLY A 45 1.05 -5.43 16.09
C GLY A 45 0.00 -4.35 16.37
N ALA A 46 0.15 -3.61 17.48
CA ALA A 46 -0.71 -2.48 17.80
C ALA A 46 -0.55 -1.33 16.78
N ILE A 47 0.68 -1.02 16.36
CA ILE A 47 0.97 -0.01 15.34
C ILE A 47 0.33 -0.40 14.01
N CYS A 48 0.60 -1.61 13.50
CA CYS A 48 0.02 -2.07 12.25
C CYS A 48 -1.50 -2.15 12.28
N ARG A 49 -2.10 -2.48 13.43
CA ARG A 49 -3.56 -2.44 13.60
C ARG A 49 -4.12 -1.04 13.37
N LEU A 50 -3.48 0.00 13.90
CA LEU A 50 -3.90 1.39 13.69
C LEU A 50 -3.68 1.82 12.24
N MET A 51 -2.52 1.56 11.66
CA MET A 51 -2.24 1.89 10.25
C MET A 51 -3.23 1.20 9.30
N ASN A 52 -3.53 -0.08 9.54
CA ASN A 52 -4.46 -0.81 8.69
C ASN A 52 -5.91 -0.32 8.81
N LYS A 53 -6.28 0.33 9.92
CA LYS A 53 -7.61 0.92 10.10
C LYS A 53 -7.83 2.09 9.15
N ASP A 54 -6.83 2.96 9.03
CA ASP A 54 -6.90 4.17 8.22
C ASP A 54 -6.32 3.98 6.80
N ARG A 55 -6.05 2.73 6.39
CA ARG A 55 -5.42 2.38 5.10
C ARG A 55 -6.09 2.98 3.87
N ALA A 56 -7.39 3.24 3.91
CA ALA A 56 -8.11 3.84 2.79
C ALA A 56 -7.71 5.30 2.55
N THR A 57 -7.16 5.96 3.57
CA THR A 57 -6.74 7.37 3.51
C THR A 57 -5.31 7.54 3.00
N HIS A 58 -4.40 6.62 3.38
CA HIS A 58 -2.96 6.72 3.06
C HIS A 58 -2.45 5.61 2.13
N GLY A 59 -3.27 4.60 1.80
CA GLY A 59 -2.90 3.51 0.88
C GLY A 59 -1.86 2.52 1.42
N ILE A 60 -1.57 2.51 2.73
CA ILE A 60 -0.53 1.64 3.32
C ILE A 60 -1.17 0.44 4.00
N ARG A 61 -0.63 -0.75 3.71
CA ARG A 61 -0.94 -2.00 4.41
C ARG A 61 0.27 -2.45 5.22
N CYS A 62 0.10 -2.55 6.53
CA CYS A 62 1.16 -2.86 7.49
C CYS A 62 1.09 -4.31 7.97
N SER A 63 2.25 -4.97 8.04
CA SER A 63 2.47 -6.27 8.70
C SER A 63 3.63 -6.20 9.68
N VAL A 64 3.66 -7.13 10.62
CA VAL A 64 4.81 -7.34 11.50
C VAL A 64 5.47 -8.67 11.18
N GLU A 65 6.79 -8.72 11.32
CA GLU A 65 7.58 -9.94 11.19
C GLU A 65 8.26 -10.26 12.53
N SER A 66 8.23 -11.53 12.93
CA SER A 66 8.94 -12.02 14.11
C SER A 66 10.39 -12.29 13.73
N THR A 67 11.33 -11.64 14.42
CA THR A 67 12.74 -11.67 14.03
C THR A 67 13.67 -12.03 15.19
N GLY A 68 14.96 -12.14 14.90
CA GLY A 68 16.02 -12.27 15.90
C GLY A 68 16.30 -11.00 16.73
N GLY A 69 15.58 -9.89 16.50
CA GLY A 69 15.75 -8.62 17.22
C GLY A 69 16.58 -7.58 16.47
N SER A 70 17.04 -6.54 17.19
CA SER A 70 17.49 -5.27 16.59
C SER A 70 18.63 -5.40 15.58
N VAL A 71 19.65 -6.23 15.83
CA VAL A 71 20.79 -6.39 14.90
C VAL A 71 20.32 -7.00 13.58
N TYR A 72 19.44 -8.00 13.65
CA TYR A 72 18.84 -8.59 12.46
C TYR A 72 18.03 -7.54 11.69
N ASN A 73 17.12 -6.83 12.37
CA ASN A 73 16.25 -5.84 11.72
C ASN A 73 17.04 -4.76 10.98
N VAL A 74 18.06 -4.18 11.62
CA VAL A 74 18.88 -3.11 11.00
C VAL A 74 19.58 -3.61 9.73
N ASN A 75 20.10 -4.84 9.75
CA ASN A 75 20.77 -5.42 8.59
C ASN A 75 19.78 -5.75 7.47
N THR A 76 18.60 -6.27 7.81
CA THR A 76 17.53 -6.61 6.87
C THR A 76 16.88 -5.36 6.24
N ILE A 77 16.76 -4.26 7.00
CA ILE A 77 16.36 -2.95 6.47
C ILE A 77 17.41 -2.42 5.48
N ARG A 78 18.71 -2.53 5.81
CA ARG A 78 19.79 -2.18 4.87
C ARG A 78 19.77 -3.02 3.60
N ALA A 79 19.33 -4.27 3.69
CA ALA A 79 19.16 -5.18 2.56
C ALA A 79 17.88 -4.91 1.74
N GLY A 80 16.96 -4.08 2.23
CA GLY A 80 15.68 -3.78 1.57
C GLY A 80 14.62 -4.87 1.72
N GLU A 81 14.81 -5.79 2.67
CA GLU A 81 13.87 -6.90 2.95
C GLU A 81 12.82 -6.51 4.00
N LEU A 82 13.10 -5.51 4.84
CA LEU A 82 12.17 -4.91 5.80
C LEU A 82 12.07 -3.40 5.56
N ASP A 83 10.89 -2.83 5.79
CA ASP A 83 10.66 -1.39 5.64
C ASP A 83 11.01 -0.61 6.92
N PHE A 84 10.79 -1.22 8.09
CA PHE A 84 10.94 -0.61 9.41
C PHE A 84 11.48 -1.58 10.46
#